data_AF-A0A831KGN4-F1
#
_entry.id   AF-A0A831KGN4-F1
#
_cell.length_a   1.000
_cell.length_b   1.000
_cell.length_c   1.000
_cell.angle_alpha   90.00
_cell.angle_beta   90.00
_cell.angle_gamma   90.00
#
_symmetry.space_group_name_H-M   'P 1'
#
loop_
_entity.id
_entity.type
_entity.pdbx_description
1 polymer ?
#
loop_
_entity_poly.entity_id
_entity_poly.type
_entity_poly.pdbx_seq_one_letter_code
_entity_poly.pdbx_strand_id
1 'polypeptide(L)'
;MSGAGDATVRYTRGGVACAGTSLAADTGSWRVQRPVHRHRPAPCHHACPAGEDPQAYLAYFEQGRPRAAWEILVAANPLPAVTGRVCPHPCEPACNRGRLDEAVAIHHVERYLGDAALREGWGLPVPEPEPVPVPDAARIAVVGAGPAGLSCAWQLLRLGHRVTVFEAEAQAGGACASAIPPYRLPRAVLEGENARLLTLPGIDFRARQRLGRDFSIEELRESYGAVFLAVGAQRPRVWSVDGVVPADLHPGLALLTEWVGVGRIPTPASVAVIGGGNTAMDLARVLKGAGVAQVYVITHNGLPGPDVPDEDAMRALPREIVQAQEEGVEILAHRGVRRLLLRGERVVGVEMVHMKKLP
;
A
#
# COMPACT_ATOMS: atom_id res chain seq x y z
N MET A 1 -28.52 -58.07 2.51
CA MET A 1 -28.57 -59.38 3.20
C MET A 1 -27.24 -59.61 3.89
N SER A 2 -27.17 -59.32 5.18
CA SER A 2 -26.09 -59.75 6.08
C SER A 2 -26.76 -60.01 7.43
N GLY A 3 -26.43 -61.17 7.98
CA GLY A 3 -27.22 -61.87 8.97
C GLY A 3 -27.30 -61.20 10.33
N ALA A 4 -28.40 -61.50 11.00
CA ALA A 4 -28.63 -61.25 12.41
C ALA A 4 -27.53 -61.88 13.28
N GLY A 5 -27.04 -61.09 14.22
CA GLY A 5 -26.28 -61.53 15.38
C GLY A 5 -26.76 -60.72 16.58
N ASP A 6 -27.90 -61.12 17.15
CA ASP A 6 -28.37 -60.65 18.45
C ASP A 6 -27.44 -61.24 19.53
N ALA A 7 -26.33 -60.55 19.78
CA ALA A 7 -25.48 -60.84 20.93
C ALA A 7 -26.03 -60.04 22.12
N THR A 8 -26.90 -60.67 22.89
CA THR A 8 -27.35 -60.15 24.19
C THR A 8 -26.14 -60.05 25.13
N VAL A 9 -25.57 -58.85 25.23
CA VAL A 9 -24.44 -58.57 26.14
C VAL A 9 -24.93 -58.67 27.58
N ARG A 10 -24.59 -59.77 28.25
CA ARG A 10 -24.78 -59.92 29.71
C ARG A 10 -23.69 -59.15 30.45
N TYR A 11 -24.06 -58.04 31.07
CA TYR A 11 -23.19 -57.31 31.99
C TYR A 11 -23.07 -58.07 33.31
N THR A 12 -21.87 -58.52 33.67
CA THR A 12 -21.59 -59.11 34.98
C THR A 12 -21.44 -58.00 36.02
N ARG A 13 -22.05 -58.18 37.20
CA ARG A 13 -21.86 -57.28 38.36
C ARG A 13 -20.39 -57.39 38.81
N GLY A 14 -19.55 -56.47 38.34
CA GLY A 14 -18.13 -56.43 38.68
C GLY A 14 -17.20 -56.08 37.50
N GLY A 15 -17.71 -55.94 36.28
CA GLY A 15 -16.90 -55.45 35.16
C GLY A 15 -16.61 -53.95 35.27
N VAL A 16 -15.35 -53.57 35.43
CA VAL A 16 -14.90 -52.19 35.21
C VAL A 16 -15.05 -51.90 33.73
N ALA A 17 -15.96 -51.01 33.36
CA ALA A 17 -16.05 -50.51 31.99
C ALA A 17 -14.78 -49.68 31.71
N CYS A 18 -13.94 -50.15 30.80
CA CYS A 18 -12.85 -49.32 30.28
C CYS A 18 -13.45 -48.05 29.67
N ALA A 19 -12.88 -46.89 29.98
CA ALA A 19 -13.35 -45.60 29.50
C ALA A 19 -13.25 -45.55 27.96
N GLY A 20 -14.31 -45.91 27.23
CA GLY A 20 -14.27 -45.83 25.78
C GLY A 20 -15.39 -46.45 24.94
N THR A 21 -16.31 -47.27 25.44
CA THR A 21 -17.13 -48.08 24.50
C THR A 21 -18.64 -48.16 24.74
N SER A 22 -19.27 -47.34 25.58
CA SER A 22 -20.75 -47.28 25.59
C SER A 22 -21.26 -46.17 24.67
N LEU A 23 -21.73 -46.52 23.47
CA LEU A 23 -22.63 -45.67 22.65
C LEU A 23 -24.06 -45.62 23.24
N ALA A 24 -24.34 -46.44 24.26
CA ALA A 24 -25.66 -46.59 24.89
C ALA A 24 -25.88 -45.66 26.10
N ALA A 25 -24.82 -45.04 26.63
CA ALA A 25 -24.88 -44.08 27.72
C ALA A 25 -23.80 -43.02 27.51
N ASP A 26 -24.17 -41.75 27.67
CA ASP A 26 -23.32 -40.57 27.47
C ASP A 26 -22.19 -40.42 28.51
N THR A 27 -21.48 -41.51 28.80
CA THR A 27 -20.44 -41.59 29.84
C THR A 27 -19.12 -42.07 29.25
N GLY A 28 -18.05 -41.28 29.40
CA GLY A 28 -16.71 -41.58 28.90
C GLY A 28 -16.05 -40.38 28.21
N SER A 29 -15.18 -40.63 27.23
CA SER A 29 -14.43 -39.64 26.42
C SER A 29 -15.30 -38.83 25.45
N TRP A 30 -16.61 -38.86 25.63
CA TRP A 30 -17.56 -38.30 24.69
C TRP A 30 -17.54 -36.77 24.79
N ARG A 31 -17.24 -36.11 23.67
CA ARG A 31 -17.22 -34.65 23.57
C ARG A 31 -18.45 -34.19 22.80
N VAL A 32 -19.36 -33.50 23.47
CA VAL A 32 -20.49 -32.79 22.83
C VAL A 32 -20.06 -31.49 22.14
N GLN A 33 -18.84 -31.03 22.43
CA GLN A 33 -18.26 -29.83 21.84
C GLN A 33 -16.79 -30.06 21.49
N ARG A 34 -16.39 -29.59 20.31
CA ARG A 34 -15.00 -29.58 19.86
C ARG A 34 -14.49 -28.14 19.88
N PRO A 35 -13.44 -27.81 20.66
CA PRO A 35 -12.80 -26.52 20.53
C PRO A 35 -12.26 -26.38 19.11
N VAL A 36 -12.68 -25.32 18.43
CA VAL A 36 -12.11 -24.91 17.15
C VAL A 36 -11.23 -23.72 17.44
N HIS A 37 -9.94 -23.83 17.11
CA HIS A 37 -9.07 -22.67 17.15
C HIS A 37 -9.60 -21.65 16.15
N ARG A 38 -10.07 -20.51 16.64
CA ARG A 38 -10.41 -19.36 15.80
C ARG A 38 -9.23 -18.43 15.81
N HIS A 39 -8.48 -18.41 14.71
CA HIS A 39 -7.46 -17.42 14.50
C HIS A 39 -8.12 -16.04 14.47
N ARG A 40 -7.86 -15.22 15.49
CA ARG A 40 -8.27 -13.82 15.51
C ARG A 40 -7.05 -12.98 15.15
N PRO A 41 -7.12 -12.12 14.13
CA PRO A 41 -5.99 -11.32 13.75
C PRO A 41 -5.57 -10.40 14.90
N ALA A 42 -4.27 -10.23 15.08
CA ALA A 42 -3.74 -9.19 15.95
C ALA A 42 -4.25 -7.81 15.48
N PRO A 43 -4.39 -6.81 16.36
CA PRO A 43 -4.87 -5.47 15.98
C PRO A 43 -4.06 -4.86 14.83
N CYS A 44 -2.73 -5.05 14.82
CA CYS A 44 -1.85 -4.59 13.76
C CYS A 44 -2.08 -5.29 12.42
N HIS A 45 -2.33 -6.62 12.43
CA HIS A 45 -2.73 -7.38 11.24
C HIS A 45 -4.08 -6.87 10.73
N HIS A 46 -5.09 -6.78 11.59
CA HIS A 46 -6.42 -6.30 11.21
C HIS A 46 -6.41 -4.88 10.62
N ALA A 47 -5.53 -4.01 11.12
CA ALA A 47 -5.37 -2.66 10.61
C ALA A 47 -4.57 -2.57 9.29
N CYS A 48 -3.85 -3.63 8.89
CA CYS A 48 -3.04 -3.61 7.69
C CYS A 48 -3.92 -3.85 6.44
N PRO A 49 -4.06 -2.85 5.54
CA PRO A 49 -4.89 -3.01 4.34
C PRO A 49 -4.29 -3.98 3.32
N ALA A 50 -2.98 -4.24 3.38
CA ALA A 50 -2.31 -5.23 2.53
C ALA A 50 -2.55 -6.67 3.02
N GLY A 51 -3.13 -6.86 4.21
CA GLY A 51 -3.34 -8.19 4.80
C GLY A 51 -2.05 -8.83 5.31
N GLU A 52 -1.02 -8.04 5.61
CA GLU A 52 0.19 -8.55 6.25
C GLU A 52 -0.07 -9.01 7.67
N ASP A 53 0.75 -9.94 8.14
CA ASP A 53 0.73 -10.44 9.51
C ASP A 53 1.99 -10.02 10.28
N PRO A 54 2.01 -8.80 10.88
CA PRO A 54 3.12 -8.35 11.71
C PRO A 54 3.45 -9.28 12.86
N GLN A 55 2.45 -9.90 13.48
CA GLN A 55 2.69 -10.82 14.58
C GLN A 55 3.53 -12.02 14.11
N ALA A 56 3.17 -12.59 12.96
CA ALA A 56 3.87 -13.74 12.41
C ALA A 56 5.31 -13.39 12.01
N TYR A 57 5.53 -12.37 11.16
CA TYR A 57 6.90 -12.10 10.71
C TYR A 57 7.80 -11.55 11.82
N LEU A 58 7.26 -10.79 12.79
CA LEU A 58 8.06 -10.31 13.93
C LEU A 58 8.53 -11.45 14.82
N ALA A 59 7.71 -12.49 15.02
CA ALA A 59 8.11 -13.65 15.81
C ALA A 59 9.30 -14.40 15.18
N TYR A 60 9.34 -14.52 13.84
CA TYR A 60 10.49 -15.10 13.14
C TYR A 60 11.70 -14.16 13.15
N PHE A 61 11.46 -12.86 13.05
CA PHE A 61 12.51 -11.85 13.13
C PHE A 61 13.23 -11.88 14.50
N GLU A 62 12.47 -11.97 15.60
CA GLU A 62 12.99 -12.09 16.97
C GLU A 62 13.83 -13.36 17.17
N GLN A 63 13.48 -14.46 16.48
CA GLN A 63 14.26 -15.70 16.50
C GLN A 63 15.57 -15.63 15.68
N GLY A 64 15.94 -14.46 15.15
CA GLY A 64 17.11 -14.30 14.30
C GLY A 64 16.94 -14.90 12.90
N ARG A 65 15.69 -15.01 12.41
CA ARG A 65 15.37 -15.61 11.10
C ARG A 65 14.78 -14.57 10.13
N PRO A 66 15.56 -13.56 9.71
CA PRO A 66 15.03 -12.43 8.94
C PRO A 66 14.52 -12.85 7.55
N ARG A 67 15.14 -13.83 6.89
CA ARG A 67 14.64 -14.34 5.61
C ARG A 67 13.25 -14.98 5.74
N ALA A 68 13.04 -15.79 6.78
CA ALA A 68 11.74 -16.42 7.02
C ALA A 68 10.66 -15.37 7.38
N ALA A 69 11.03 -14.34 8.15
CA ALA A 69 10.15 -13.21 8.41
C ALA A 69 9.76 -12.49 7.10
N TRP A 70 10.72 -12.23 6.22
CA TRP A 70 10.48 -11.63 4.92
C TRP A 70 9.61 -12.50 4.01
N GLU A 71 9.79 -13.83 4.00
CA GLU A 71 8.96 -14.76 3.22
C GLU A 71 7.48 -14.72 3.64
N ILE A 72 7.21 -14.56 4.95
CA ILE A 72 5.85 -14.36 5.48
C ILE A 72 5.28 -13.01 5.02
N LEU A 73 6.08 -11.95 5.11
CA LEU A 73 5.71 -10.60 4.70
C LEU A 73 5.32 -10.54 3.22
N VAL A 74 6.17 -11.09 2.33
CA VAL A 74 5.95 -11.05 0.88
C VAL A 74 4.82 -11.96 0.41
N ALA A 75 4.37 -12.91 1.21
CA ALA A 75 3.15 -13.66 0.89
C ALA A 75 1.93 -12.73 0.74
N ALA A 76 1.86 -11.64 1.52
CA ALA A 76 0.80 -10.64 1.41
C ALA A 76 1.21 -9.48 0.49
N ASN A 77 2.40 -8.91 0.71
CA ASN A 77 2.84 -7.68 0.05
C ASN A 77 4.20 -7.86 -0.65
N PRO A 78 4.27 -7.86 -1.99
CA PRO A 78 5.53 -8.09 -2.70
C PRO A 78 6.49 -6.89 -2.68
N LEU A 79 6.10 -5.76 -2.10
CA LEU A 79 6.85 -4.49 -2.17
C LEU A 79 7.28 -3.97 -0.77
N PRO A 80 7.85 -4.80 0.14
CA PRO A 80 8.17 -4.40 1.50
C PRO A 80 9.24 -3.30 1.61
N ALA A 81 10.18 -3.21 0.66
CA ALA A 81 11.20 -2.15 0.68
C ALA A 81 10.60 -0.77 0.33
N VAL A 82 9.58 -0.73 -0.53
CA VAL A 82 8.80 0.47 -0.86
C VAL A 82 7.86 0.81 0.30
N THR A 83 7.05 -0.15 0.75
CA THR A 83 6.03 0.07 1.80
C THR A 83 6.66 0.38 3.16
N GLY A 84 7.79 -0.26 3.52
CA GLY A 84 8.66 0.12 4.64
C GLY A 84 9.23 1.55 4.58
N ARG A 85 8.98 2.31 3.51
CA ARG A 85 9.30 3.75 3.42
C ARG A 85 8.06 4.62 3.34
N VAL A 86 7.14 4.32 2.42
CA VAL A 86 6.06 5.25 2.05
C VAL A 86 4.72 4.95 2.73
N CYS A 87 4.57 3.78 3.37
CA CYS A 87 3.33 3.36 4.01
C CYS A 87 2.94 4.30 5.18
N PRO A 88 1.63 4.61 5.35
CA PRO A 88 1.09 5.27 6.54
C PRO A 88 1.15 4.41 7.82
N HIS A 89 1.60 3.15 7.74
CA HIS A 89 1.79 2.24 8.86
C HIS A 89 0.62 2.21 9.88
N PRO A 90 -0.64 2.03 9.43
CA PRO A 90 -1.81 1.98 10.32
C PRO A 90 -1.75 0.84 11.36
N CYS A 91 -0.88 -0.14 11.11
CA CYS A 91 -0.54 -1.21 12.04
C CYS A 91 0.08 -0.71 13.36
N GLU A 92 0.82 0.40 13.36
CA GLU A 92 1.45 0.94 14.57
C GLU A 92 0.47 1.74 15.45
N PRO A 93 -0.36 2.67 14.94
CA PRO A 93 -1.43 3.28 15.73
C PRO A 93 -2.43 2.27 16.29
N ALA A 94 -2.69 1.17 15.58
CA ALA A 94 -3.55 0.08 16.04
C ALA A 94 -2.87 -0.86 17.05
N CYS A 95 -1.55 -0.75 17.26
CA CYS A 95 -0.80 -1.65 18.12
C CYS A 95 -1.29 -1.57 19.56
N ASN A 96 -1.67 -2.72 20.13
CA ASN A 96 -2.12 -2.79 21.52
C ASN A 96 -1.04 -2.40 22.53
N ARG A 97 0.25 -2.51 22.17
CA ARG A 97 1.37 -2.09 23.03
C ARG A 97 1.41 -0.57 23.26
N GLY A 98 0.91 0.23 22.31
CA GLY A 98 0.81 1.68 22.47
C GLY A 98 -0.06 2.15 23.64
N ARG A 99 -0.82 1.24 24.28
CA ARG A 99 -1.57 1.50 25.52
C ARG A 99 -0.72 1.37 26.79
N LEU A 100 0.46 0.77 26.68
CA LEU A 100 1.39 0.55 27.79
C LEU A 100 2.53 1.57 27.72
N ASP A 101 3.26 1.58 26.61
CA ASP A 101 4.38 2.48 26.34
C ASP A 101 4.32 3.03 24.91
N GLU A 102 4.94 2.36 23.96
CA GLU A 102 5.01 2.76 22.56
C GLU A 102 4.62 1.61 21.63
N ALA A 103 4.17 1.96 20.42
CA ALA A 103 3.89 0.97 19.40
C ALA A 103 5.18 0.24 19.01
N VAL A 104 5.06 -1.03 18.65
CA VAL A 104 6.17 -1.74 18.03
C VAL A 104 6.52 -1.04 16.71
N ALA A 105 7.81 -0.84 16.43
CA ALA A 105 8.31 -0.22 15.21
C ALA A 105 8.20 -1.16 13.98
N ILE A 106 6.97 -1.56 13.67
CA ILE A 106 6.60 -2.47 12.59
C ILE A 106 7.13 -1.95 11.25
N HIS A 107 6.96 -0.65 10.98
CA HIS A 107 7.39 0.02 9.74
C HIS A 107 8.91 -0.05 9.55
N HIS A 108 9.67 0.07 10.63
CA HIS A 108 11.13 -0.03 10.59
C HIS A 108 11.61 -1.46 10.36
N VAL A 109 10.95 -2.46 10.94
CA VAL A 109 11.28 -3.87 10.68
C VAL A 109 10.94 -4.26 9.24
N GLU A 110 9.77 -3.84 8.74
CA GLU A 110 9.37 -4.03 7.34
C GLU A 110 10.43 -3.45 6.38
N ARG A 111 10.87 -2.22 6.64
CA ARG A 111 11.96 -1.57 5.89
C ARG A 111 13.25 -2.38 5.94
N TYR A 112 13.66 -2.81 7.13
CA TYR A 112 14.87 -3.60 7.32
C TYR A 112 14.81 -4.90 6.51
N LEU A 113 13.68 -5.62 6.56
CA LEU A 113 13.48 -6.88 5.84
C LEU A 113 13.51 -6.66 4.32
N GLY A 114 12.85 -5.62 3.82
CA GLY A 114 12.90 -5.24 2.41
C GLY A 114 14.32 -4.91 1.94
N ASP A 115 15.06 -4.13 2.72
CA ASP A 115 16.45 -3.75 2.42
C ASP A 115 17.40 -4.95 2.49
N ALA A 116 17.22 -5.83 3.47
CA ALA A 116 17.99 -7.07 3.60
C ALA A 116 17.77 -7.97 2.39
N ALA A 117 16.52 -8.15 1.95
CA ALA A 117 16.19 -8.94 0.78
C ALA A 117 16.84 -8.41 -0.50
N LEU A 118 16.92 -7.09 -0.68
CA LEU A 118 17.62 -6.48 -1.81
C LEU A 118 19.13 -6.67 -1.72
N ARG A 119 19.72 -6.43 -0.54
CA ARG A 119 21.16 -6.55 -0.30
C ARG A 119 21.67 -7.99 -0.45
N GLU A 120 20.89 -8.95 0.01
CA GLU A 120 21.26 -10.38 0.04
C GLU A 120 20.74 -11.15 -1.18
N GLY A 121 19.97 -10.50 -2.07
CA GLY A 121 19.44 -11.12 -3.28
C GLY A 121 18.42 -12.22 -3.01
N TRP A 122 17.60 -12.09 -1.97
CA TRP A 122 16.54 -13.06 -1.69
C TRP A 122 15.49 -13.03 -2.81
N GLY A 123 15.31 -14.17 -3.49
CA GLY A 123 14.28 -14.36 -4.52
C GLY A 123 12.89 -14.49 -3.90
N LEU A 124 11.87 -13.94 -4.56
CA LEU A 124 10.48 -14.09 -4.10
C LEU A 124 10.10 -15.60 -4.09
N PRO A 125 9.45 -16.09 -3.03
CA PRO A 125 9.09 -17.49 -2.90
C PRO A 125 7.90 -17.80 -3.83
N VAL A 126 8.20 -18.11 -5.09
CA VAL A 126 7.21 -18.61 -6.05
C VAL A 126 6.96 -20.09 -5.71
N PRO A 127 5.72 -20.52 -5.44
CA PRO A 127 5.41 -21.94 -5.32
C PRO A 127 5.87 -22.66 -6.60
N GLU A 128 6.49 -23.84 -6.46
CA GLU A 128 6.73 -24.67 -7.65
C GLU A 128 5.38 -24.89 -8.35
N PRO A 129 5.28 -24.63 -9.66
CA PRO A 129 4.03 -24.83 -10.36
C PRO A 129 3.68 -26.31 -10.22
N GLU A 130 2.58 -26.61 -9.52
CA GLU A 130 1.97 -27.92 -9.70
C GLU A 130 1.72 -28.07 -11.21
N PRO A 131 2.07 -29.21 -11.83
CA PRO A 131 1.81 -29.45 -13.23
C PRO A 131 0.29 -29.55 -13.41
N VAL A 132 -0.37 -28.40 -13.52
CA VAL A 132 -1.79 -28.34 -13.84
C VAL A 132 -1.88 -28.65 -15.33
N PRO A 133 -2.57 -29.72 -15.75
CA PRO A 133 -2.80 -30.03 -17.15
C PRO A 133 -3.92 -29.11 -17.66
N VAL A 134 -3.70 -27.79 -17.63
CA VAL A 134 -4.56 -26.83 -18.34
C VAL A 134 -3.90 -26.58 -19.69
N PRO A 135 -4.63 -26.73 -20.81
CA PRO A 135 -4.15 -26.23 -22.10
C PRO A 135 -3.87 -24.74 -21.92
N ASP A 136 -2.60 -24.32 -21.93
CA ASP A 136 -2.12 -22.96 -21.64
C ASP A 136 -2.94 -22.24 -20.56
N ALA A 137 -2.56 -22.34 -19.28
CA ALA A 137 -3.18 -21.55 -18.20
C ALA A 137 -3.51 -20.13 -18.72
N ALA A 138 -4.80 -19.81 -18.83
CA ALA A 138 -5.26 -18.67 -19.62
C ALA A 138 -4.49 -17.43 -19.17
N ARG A 139 -3.66 -16.88 -20.07
CA ARG A 139 -2.81 -15.74 -19.75
C ARG A 139 -3.69 -14.60 -19.25
N ILE A 140 -3.27 -13.94 -18.19
CA ILE A 140 -3.98 -12.78 -17.62
C ILE A 140 -3.22 -11.52 -17.99
N ALA A 141 -3.93 -10.51 -18.49
CA ALA A 141 -3.35 -9.20 -18.75
C ALA A 141 -3.52 -8.29 -17.53
N VAL A 142 -2.44 -7.65 -17.10
CA VAL A 142 -2.43 -6.59 -16.08
C VAL A 142 -1.98 -5.30 -16.75
N VAL A 143 -2.82 -4.27 -16.74
CA VAL A 143 -2.53 -2.98 -17.39
C VAL A 143 -2.16 -1.94 -16.34
N GLY A 144 -0.89 -1.55 -16.30
CA GLY A 144 -0.27 -0.66 -15.33
C GLY A 144 0.64 -1.42 -14.37
N ALA A 145 1.92 -1.05 -14.30
CA ALA A 145 2.93 -1.63 -13.43
C ALA A 145 3.20 -0.76 -12.18
N GLY A 146 2.16 -0.10 -11.66
CA GLY A 146 2.18 0.49 -10.32
C GLY A 146 1.96 -0.55 -9.22
N PRO A 147 1.95 -0.15 -7.93
CA PRO A 147 1.83 -1.08 -6.80
C PRO A 147 0.65 -2.06 -6.89
N ALA A 148 -0.52 -1.60 -7.35
CA ALA A 148 -1.69 -2.44 -7.52
C ALA A 148 -1.49 -3.52 -8.60
N GLY A 149 -0.92 -3.16 -9.75
CA GLY A 149 -0.66 -4.11 -10.83
C GLY A 149 0.43 -5.10 -10.50
N LEU A 150 1.52 -4.65 -9.85
CA LEU A 150 2.59 -5.52 -9.37
C LEU A 150 2.08 -6.51 -8.31
N SER A 151 1.28 -6.04 -7.35
CA SER A 151 0.65 -6.93 -6.36
C SER A 151 -0.30 -7.94 -7.00
N CYS A 152 -1.12 -7.51 -7.96
CA CYS A 152 -1.99 -8.41 -8.71
C CYS A 152 -1.18 -9.49 -9.46
N ALA A 153 -0.14 -9.11 -10.20
CA ALA A 153 0.72 -10.04 -10.92
C ALA A 153 1.38 -11.05 -9.99
N TRP A 154 1.87 -10.61 -8.82
CA TRP A 154 2.43 -11.47 -7.80
C TRP A 154 1.43 -12.49 -7.27
N GLN A 155 0.23 -12.05 -6.87
CA GLN A 155 -0.77 -12.95 -6.30
C GLN A 155 -1.29 -13.96 -7.36
N LEU A 156 -1.46 -13.52 -8.61
CA LEU A 156 -1.82 -14.41 -9.72
C LEU A 156 -0.72 -15.45 -9.98
N LEU A 157 0.55 -15.05 -9.93
CA LEU A 157 1.67 -15.97 -10.09
C LEU A 157 1.70 -17.03 -8.97
N ARG A 158 1.45 -16.63 -7.72
CA ARG A 158 1.34 -17.56 -6.58
C ARG A 158 0.17 -18.54 -6.70
N LEU A 159 -0.87 -18.16 -7.43
CA LEU A 159 -2.02 -19.02 -7.75
C LEU A 159 -1.76 -19.90 -8.99
N GLY A 160 -0.56 -19.85 -9.59
CA GLY A 160 -0.16 -20.67 -10.73
C GLY A 160 -0.51 -20.07 -12.10
N HIS A 161 -0.95 -18.81 -12.17
CA HIS A 161 -1.26 -18.15 -13.45
C HIS A 161 -0.03 -17.48 -14.07
N ARG A 162 0.01 -17.47 -15.40
CA ARG A 162 0.96 -16.64 -16.17
C ARG A 162 0.34 -15.28 -16.46
N VAL A 163 1.14 -14.23 -16.32
CA VAL A 163 0.67 -12.84 -16.37
C VAL A 163 1.49 -12.05 -17.36
N THR A 164 0.84 -11.26 -18.21
CA THR A 164 1.49 -10.21 -19.02
C THR A 164 1.18 -8.87 -18.39
N VAL A 165 2.20 -8.12 -18.01
CA VAL A 165 2.09 -6.79 -17.39
C VAL A 165 2.43 -5.73 -18.43
N PHE A 166 1.47 -4.91 -18.81
CA PHE A 166 1.65 -3.79 -19.73
C PHE A 166 1.87 -2.49 -18.96
N GLU A 167 2.90 -1.73 -19.30
CA GLU A 167 3.19 -0.43 -18.69
C GLU A 167 3.35 0.63 -19.78
N ALA A 168 2.72 1.78 -19.59
CA ALA A 168 2.74 2.88 -20.55
C ALA A 168 4.10 3.59 -20.57
N GLU A 169 4.79 3.63 -19.42
CA GLU A 169 6.10 4.24 -19.26
C GLU A 169 7.25 3.24 -19.50
N ALA A 170 8.49 3.73 -19.49
CA ALA A 170 9.67 2.89 -19.69
C ALA A 170 10.03 2.04 -18.47
N GLN A 171 9.56 2.42 -17.28
CA GLN A 171 9.89 1.78 -16.01
C GLN A 171 8.61 1.50 -15.21
N ALA A 172 8.64 0.41 -14.44
CA ALA A 172 7.57 0.09 -13.49
C ALA A 172 7.66 0.93 -12.22
N GLY A 173 6.59 0.92 -11.43
CA GLY A 173 6.48 1.59 -10.13
C GLY A 173 5.37 2.65 -10.09
N GLY A 174 4.80 3.04 -11.23
CA GLY A 174 3.71 4.02 -11.30
C GLY A 174 4.02 5.30 -10.53
N ALA A 175 3.10 5.77 -9.69
CA ALA A 175 3.29 6.97 -8.87
C ALA A 175 4.50 6.90 -7.92
N CYS A 176 4.93 5.71 -7.49
CA CYS A 176 6.16 5.56 -6.70
C CYS A 176 7.40 5.94 -7.50
N ALA A 177 7.41 5.62 -8.80
CA ALA A 177 8.50 5.98 -9.71
C ALA A 177 8.40 7.42 -10.18
N SER A 178 7.18 7.90 -10.49
CA SER A 178 6.99 9.20 -11.14
C SER A 178 6.84 10.37 -10.17
N ALA A 179 6.24 10.20 -8.98
CA ALA A 179 5.83 11.33 -8.16
C ALA A 179 6.47 11.38 -6.77
N ILE A 180 6.77 10.22 -6.17
CA ILE A 180 7.36 10.18 -4.83
C ILE A 180 8.83 10.66 -4.89
N PRO A 181 9.23 11.63 -4.06
CA PRO A 181 10.61 12.12 -4.05
C PRO A 181 11.66 11.08 -3.66
N PRO A 182 12.88 11.13 -4.24
CA PRO A 182 13.96 10.19 -3.91
C PRO A 182 14.39 10.18 -2.44
N TYR A 183 14.24 11.30 -1.72
CA TYR A 183 14.55 11.37 -0.30
C TYR A 183 13.57 10.54 0.56
N ARG A 184 12.34 10.30 0.08
CA ARG A 184 11.37 9.38 0.72
C ARG A 184 11.54 7.96 0.20
N LEU A 185 11.69 7.81 -1.11
CA LEU A 185 11.81 6.52 -1.78
C LEU A 185 12.99 6.53 -2.76
N PRO A 186 14.16 6.03 -2.34
CA PRO A 186 15.34 5.97 -3.20
C PRO A 186 15.07 5.15 -4.47
N ARG A 187 15.55 5.65 -5.61
CA ARG A 187 15.31 5.04 -6.94
C ARG A 187 15.82 3.61 -7.02
N ALA A 188 17.05 3.37 -6.56
CA ALA A 188 17.64 2.03 -6.55
C ALA A 188 16.83 1.01 -5.75
N VAL A 189 16.17 1.43 -4.65
CA VAL A 189 15.32 0.53 -3.85
C VAL A 189 14.06 0.15 -4.63
N LEU A 190 13.38 1.14 -5.22
CA LEU A 190 12.19 0.90 -6.03
C LEU A 190 12.50 0.05 -7.26
N GLU A 191 13.56 0.36 -7.99
CA GLU A 191 14.00 -0.37 -9.17
C GLU A 191 14.36 -1.82 -8.83
N GLY A 192 15.16 -2.03 -7.77
CA GLY A 192 15.55 -3.37 -7.32
C GLY A 192 14.35 -4.22 -6.90
N GLU A 193 13.39 -3.62 -6.20
CA GLU A 193 12.19 -4.33 -5.74
C GLU A 193 11.22 -4.66 -6.88
N ASN A 194 11.00 -3.71 -7.80
CA ASN A 194 10.19 -3.96 -9.00
C ASN A 194 10.85 -5.02 -9.90
N ALA A 195 12.16 -4.94 -10.09
CA ALA A 195 12.91 -5.90 -10.89
C ALA A 195 12.82 -7.32 -10.31
N ARG A 196 12.95 -7.48 -8.99
CA ARG A 196 12.83 -8.79 -8.31
C ARG A 196 11.49 -9.49 -8.61
N LEU A 197 10.41 -8.73 -8.79
CA LEU A 197 9.11 -9.26 -9.17
C LEU A 197 8.99 -9.49 -10.67
N LEU A 198 9.35 -8.50 -11.49
CA LEU A 198 9.11 -8.53 -12.94
C LEU A 198 9.99 -9.55 -13.68
N THR A 199 11.10 -9.98 -13.08
CA THR A 199 11.98 -11.01 -13.65
C THR A 199 11.57 -12.43 -13.28
N LEU A 200 10.49 -12.61 -12.48
CA LEU A 200 10.02 -13.94 -12.12
C LEU A 200 9.54 -14.72 -13.35
N PRO A 201 9.89 -16.01 -13.46
CA PRO A 201 9.31 -16.88 -14.48
C PRO A 201 7.79 -16.87 -14.40
N GLY A 202 7.12 -16.61 -15.53
CA GLY A 202 5.65 -16.52 -15.59
C GLY A 202 5.11 -15.10 -15.65
N ILE A 203 5.96 -14.08 -15.46
CA ILE A 203 5.64 -12.68 -15.72
C ILE A 203 6.30 -12.23 -17.03
N ASP A 204 5.48 -11.78 -17.99
CA ASP A 204 5.91 -11.13 -19.23
C ASP A 204 5.69 -9.62 -19.11
N PHE A 205 6.76 -8.86 -18.88
CA PHE A 205 6.70 -7.42 -18.70
C PHE A 205 6.89 -6.67 -20.03
N ARG A 206 5.92 -5.83 -20.38
CA ARG A 206 5.89 -5.05 -21.63
C ARG A 206 5.79 -3.55 -21.32
N ALA A 207 6.94 -2.92 -21.22
CA ALA A 207 7.06 -1.47 -21.08
C ALA A 207 6.71 -0.72 -22.38
N ARG A 208 6.45 0.60 -22.26
CA ARG A 208 6.11 1.51 -23.38
C ARG A 208 4.86 1.11 -24.18
N GLN A 209 3.95 0.38 -23.56
CA GLN A 209 2.71 -0.12 -24.14
C GLN A 209 1.51 0.51 -23.41
N ARG A 210 0.84 1.46 -24.06
CA ARG A 210 -0.23 2.29 -23.52
C ARG A 210 -1.58 1.85 -24.06
N LEU A 211 -2.48 1.47 -23.14
CA LEU A 211 -3.89 1.21 -23.44
C LEU A 211 -4.53 2.44 -24.09
N GLY A 212 -5.23 2.22 -25.21
CA GLY A 212 -5.89 3.24 -26.02
C GLY A 212 -4.98 3.90 -27.08
N ARG A 213 -3.67 3.61 -27.07
CA ARG A 213 -2.73 4.04 -28.14
C ARG A 213 -2.17 2.83 -28.88
N ASP A 214 -1.60 1.88 -28.14
CA ASP A 214 -0.85 0.74 -28.71
C ASP A 214 -1.69 -0.55 -28.75
N PHE A 215 -2.73 -0.64 -27.91
CA PHE A 215 -3.70 -1.73 -27.88
C PHE A 215 -5.04 -1.25 -27.30
N SER A 216 -6.11 -1.97 -27.59
CA SER A 216 -7.46 -1.72 -27.08
C SER A 216 -7.86 -2.67 -25.95
N ILE A 217 -8.94 -2.35 -25.22
CA ILE A 217 -9.46 -3.26 -24.19
C ILE A 217 -10.14 -4.48 -24.83
N GLU A 218 -10.71 -4.30 -26.01
CA GLU A 218 -11.33 -5.35 -26.83
C GLU A 218 -10.30 -6.39 -27.25
N GLU A 219 -9.16 -5.97 -27.80
CA GLU A 219 -8.05 -6.86 -28.17
C GLU A 219 -7.53 -7.69 -26.98
N LEU A 220 -7.43 -7.06 -25.80
CA LEU A 220 -7.03 -7.77 -24.59
C LEU A 220 -8.06 -8.81 -24.16
N ARG A 221 -9.36 -8.50 -24.28
CA ARG A 221 -10.43 -9.45 -23.93
C ARG A 221 -10.52 -10.64 -24.88
N GLU A 222 -10.10 -10.47 -26.13
CA GLU A 222 -10.01 -11.56 -27.11
C GLU A 222 -8.77 -12.43 -26.89
N SER A 223 -7.67 -11.85 -26.41
CA SER A 223 -6.37 -12.52 -26.30
C SER A 223 -6.06 -13.12 -24.92
N TYR A 224 -6.74 -12.67 -23.87
CA TYR A 224 -6.47 -13.04 -22.48
C TYR A 224 -7.74 -13.53 -21.78
N GLY A 225 -7.59 -14.48 -20.86
CA GLY A 225 -8.73 -15.03 -20.10
C GLY A 225 -9.30 -14.05 -19.07
N ALA A 226 -8.50 -13.10 -18.63
CA ALA A 226 -8.91 -12.00 -17.75
C ALA A 226 -8.02 -10.77 -17.96
N VAL A 227 -8.57 -9.59 -17.62
CA VAL A 227 -7.87 -8.31 -17.68
C VAL A 227 -8.05 -7.56 -16.36
N PHE A 228 -6.95 -7.13 -15.76
CA PHE A 228 -6.93 -6.25 -14.58
C PHE A 228 -6.42 -4.87 -14.95
N LEU A 229 -7.21 -3.83 -14.67
CA LEU A 229 -6.86 -2.43 -14.96
C LEU A 229 -6.31 -1.74 -13.71
N ALA A 230 -5.01 -1.43 -13.73
CA ALA A 230 -4.23 -0.81 -12.67
C ALA A 230 -3.58 0.51 -13.11
N VAL A 231 -4.24 1.27 -13.99
CA VAL A 231 -3.69 2.48 -14.65
C VAL A 231 -3.53 3.70 -13.74
N GLY A 232 -4.15 3.67 -12.55
CA GLY A 232 -4.12 4.75 -11.57
C GLY A 232 -4.86 6.02 -11.99
N ALA A 233 -4.80 7.05 -11.14
CA ALA A 233 -5.43 8.35 -11.38
C ALA A 233 -4.42 9.37 -11.92
N GLN A 234 -4.28 9.44 -13.23
CA GLN A 234 -3.26 10.27 -13.90
C GLN A 234 -3.69 11.72 -14.14
N ARG A 235 -4.99 12.02 -14.12
CA ARG A 235 -5.51 13.36 -14.43
C ARG A 235 -5.51 14.25 -13.18
N PRO A 236 -4.91 15.45 -13.23
CA PRO A 236 -4.98 16.38 -12.12
C PRO A 236 -6.40 16.92 -11.95
N ARG A 237 -6.72 17.37 -10.74
CA ARG A 237 -7.93 18.16 -10.51
C ARG A 237 -7.69 19.56 -11.07
N VAL A 238 -8.60 20.02 -11.91
CA VAL A 238 -8.61 21.43 -12.33
C VAL A 238 -8.95 22.28 -11.13
N TRP A 239 -8.16 23.33 -10.91
CA TRP A 239 -8.37 24.29 -9.84
C TRP A 239 -8.55 25.69 -10.43
N SER A 240 -9.55 26.41 -9.93
CA SER A 240 -9.83 27.79 -10.29
C SER A 240 -10.47 28.51 -9.11
N VAL A 241 -10.42 29.84 -9.14
CA VAL A 241 -11.13 30.70 -8.19
C VAL A 241 -12.08 31.56 -9.00
N ASP A 242 -13.38 31.42 -8.77
CA ASP A 242 -14.44 32.07 -9.55
C ASP A 242 -14.29 31.89 -11.09
N GLY A 243 -13.84 30.69 -11.50
CA GLY A 243 -13.60 30.36 -12.91
C GLY A 243 -12.29 30.90 -13.50
N VAL A 244 -11.52 31.69 -12.73
CA VAL A 244 -10.21 32.21 -13.14
C VAL A 244 -9.13 31.15 -12.92
N VAL A 245 -8.37 30.86 -13.98
CA VAL A 245 -7.20 29.97 -13.95
C VAL A 245 -5.95 30.82 -14.23
N PRO A 246 -5.04 30.96 -13.25
CA PRO A 246 -3.80 31.70 -13.46
C PRO A 246 -2.87 31.06 -14.48
N ALA A 247 -2.11 31.90 -15.20
CA ALA A 247 -1.11 31.43 -16.15
C ALA A 247 0.08 30.73 -15.45
N ASP A 248 0.35 31.07 -14.19
CA ASP A 248 1.38 30.48 -13.32
C ASP A 248 0.83 29.36 -12.42
N LEU A 249 -0.40 28.89 -12.66
CA LEU A 249 -0.92 27.71 -11.99
C LEU A 249 -0.27 26.44 -12.55
N HIS A 250 0.35 25.68 -11.66
CA HIS A 250 0.94 24.41 -12.00
C HIS A 250 0.25 23.26 -11.25
N PRO A 251 -0.20 22.19 -11.93
CA PRO A 251 -0.68 21.00 -11.26
C PRO A 251 0.44 20.34 -10.45
N GLY A 252 0.23 20.17 -9.14
CA GLY A 252 1.32 19.72 -8.25
C GLY A 252 1.90 18.35 -8.61
N LEU A 253 1.06 17.39 -9.04
CA LEU A 253 1.54 16.08 -9.49
C LEU A 253 2.39 16.18 -10.77
N ALA A 254 2.03 17.09 -11.69
CA ALA A 254 2.80 17.29 -12.91
C ALA A 254 4.19 17.89 -12.59
N LEU A 255 4.26 18.88 -11.70
CA LEU A 255 5.54 19.43 -11.25
C LEU A 255 6.42 18.40 -10.55
N LEU A 256 5.85 17.59 -9.65
CA LEU A 256 6.60 16.51 -9.01
C LEU A 256 7.10 15.50 -10.04
N THR A 257 6.27 15.17 -11.03
CA THR A 257 6.65 14.22 -12.10
C THR A 257 7.79 14.77 -12.97
N GLU A 258 7.72 16.04 -13.36
CA GLU A 258 8.79 16.70 -14.12
C GLU A 258 10.07 16.79 -13.28
N TRP A 259 9.98 17.20 -12.02
CA TRP A 259 11.13 17.28 -11.13
C TRP A 259 11.78 15.91 -10.90
N VAL A 260 10.99 14.87 -10.66
CA VAL A 260 11.50 13.50 -10.51
C VAL A 260 12.18 13.01 -11.79
N GLY A 261 11.57 13.26 -12.95
CA GLY A 261 12.03 12.73 -14.22
C GLY A 261 13.27 13.43 -14.78
N VAL A 262 13.32 14.77 -14.68
CA VAL A 262 14.38 15.59 -15.32
C VAL A 262 15.05 16.59 -14.39
N GLY A 263 14.71 16.60 -13.10
CA GLY A 263 15.33 17.49 -12.09
C GLY A 263 14.87 18.95 -12.16
N ARG A 264 13.89 19.27 -12.99
CA ARG A 264 13.43 20.65 -13.20
C ARG A 264 12.29 20.99 -12.26
N ILE A 265 12.45 22.07 -11.50
CA ILE A 265 11.37 22.68 -10.72
C ILE A 265 11.48 24.21 -10.75
N PRO A 266 10.37 24.96 -10.78
CA PRO A 266 10.40 26.42 -10.68
C PRO A 266 10.96 26.89 -9.34
N THR A 267 11.74 27.97 -9.35
CA THR A 267 12.30 28.61 -8.14
C THR A 267 11.82 30.07 -8.02
N PRO A 268 10.51 30.31 -7.82
CA PRO A 268 10.00 31.66 -7.58
C PRO A 268 10.48 32.21 -6.22
N ALA A 269 10.28 33.51 -5.98
CA ALA A 269 10.54 34.11 -4.68
C ALA A 269 9.58 33.59 -3.59
N SER A 270 8.31 33.38 -3.97
CA SER A 270 7.28 32.81 -3.10
C SER A 270 6.36 31.87 -3.87
N VAL A 271 5.79 30.89 -3.17
CA VAL A 271 4.86 29.91 -3.75
C VAL A 271 3.75 29.57 -2.77
N ALA A 272 2.52 29.44 -3.28
CA ALA A 272 1.37 28.93 -2.55
C ALA A 272 0.97 27.56 -3.09
N VAL A 273 1.11 26.52 -2.27
CA VAL A 273 0.70 25.15 -2.54
C VAL A 273 -0.69 24.95 -1.96
N ILE A 274 -1.68 24.66 -2.82
CA ILE A 274 -3.07 24.50 -2.40
C ILE A 274 -3.39 23.01 -2.18
N GLY A 275 -3.64 22.62 -0.93
CA GLY A 275 -4.02 21.26 -0.55
C GLY A 275 -3.33 20.76 0.73
N GLY A 276 -3.89 19.73 1.35
CA GLY A 276 -3.42 19.14 2.61
C GLY A 276 -3.03 17.67 2.54
N GLY A 277 -2.69 17.16 1.35
CA GLY A 277 -2.29 15.76 1.12
C GLY A 277 -0.79 15.58 0.93
N ASN A 278 -0.32 14.33 0.79
CA ASN A 278 1.10 14.02 0.59
C ASN A 278 1.72 14.72 -0.61
N THR A 279 0.99 14.84 -1.73
CA THR A 279 1.46 15.61 -2.91
C THR A 279 1.79 17.06 -2.57
N ALA A 280 1.00 17.70 -1.69
CA ALA A 280 1.25 19.08 -1.27
C ALA A 280 2.50 19.18 -0.39
N MET A 281 2.68 18.24 0.55
CA MET A 281 3.88 18.18 1.39
C MET A 281 5.13 17.89 0.57
N ASP A 282 5.10 16.86 -0.27
CA ASP A 282 6.22 16.49 -1.14
C ASP A 282 6.65 17.68 -2.01
N LEU A 283 5.69 18.36 -2.66
CA LEU A 283 5.97 19.52 -3.49
C LEU A 283 6.53 20.69 -2.69
N ALA A 284 5.94 21.00 -1.52
CA ALA A 284 6.40 22.10 -0.68
C ALA A 284 7.85 21.89 -0.22
N ARG A 285 8.17 20.68 0.22
CA ARG A 285 9.52 20.28 0.64
C ARG A 285 10.52 20.33 -0.50
N VAL A 286 10.14 19.84 -1.69
CA VAL A 286 11.00 19.93 -2.87
C VAL A 286 11.27 21.38 -3.27
N LEU A 287 10.24 22.24 -3.28
CA LEU A 287 10.41 23.67 -3.58
C LEU A 287 11.31 24.37 -2.55
N LYS A 288 11.14 24.03 -1.27
CA LYS A 288 11.97 24.56 -0.19
C LYS A 288 13.42 24.13 -0.34
N GLY A 289 13.67 22.84 -0.58
CA GLY A 289 15.00 22.30 -0.86
C GLY A 289 15.64 22.85 -2.14
N ALA A 290 14.84 23.27 -3.12
CA ALA A 290 15.30 23.96 -4.33
C ALA A 290 15.63 25.45 -4.11
N GLY A 291 15.49 25.96 -2.88
CA GLY A 291 15.87 27.33 -2.52
C GLY A 291 14.75 28.38 -2.64
N VAL A 292 13.49 27.97 -2.79
CA VAL A 292 12.36 28.92 -2.73
C VAL A 292 12.27 29.52 -1.33
N ALA A 293 12.38 30.85 -1.24
CA ALA A 293 12.47 31.54 0.04
C ALA A 293 11.21 31.36 0.89
N GLN A 294 10.03 31.60 0.30
CA GLN A 294 8.74 31.52 0.98
C GLN A 294 7.85 30.43 0.36
N VAL A 295 7.59 29.37 1.11
CA VAL A 295 6.72 28.26 0.69
C VAL A 295 5.56 28.19 1.66
N TYR A 296 4.35 28.44 1.14
CA TYR A 296 3.10 28.37 1.89
C TYR A 296 2.31 27.14 1.47
N VAL A 297 1.79 26.37 2.42
CA VAL A 297 0.77 25.35 2.19
C VAL A 297 -0.56 25.88 2.70
N ILE A 298 -1.54 26.03 1.82
CA ILE A 298 -2.88 26.50 2.16
C ILE A 298 -3.83 25.31 2.13
N THR A 299 -4.50 25.05 3.26
CA THR A 299 -5.39 23.91 3.40
C THR A 299 -6.63 24.23 4.22
N HIS A 300 -7.74 23.59 3.87
CA HIS A 300 -9.00 23.70 4.62
C HIS A 300 -8.96 22.90 5.94
N ASN A 301 -8.10 21.89 5.99
CA ASN A 301 -7.96 20.97 7.11
C ASN A 301 -7.11 21.55 8.25
N GLY A 302 -7.27 20.97 9.43
CA GLY A 302 -6.43 21.20 10.60
C GLY A 302 -5.14 20.36 10.55
N LEU A 303 -4.13 20.77 11.30
CA LEU A 303 -2.95 19.93 11.54
C LEU A 303 -3.38 18.69 12.34
N PRO A 304 -2.95 17.46 12.00
CA PRO A 304 -3.29 16.28 12.76
C PRO A 304 -2.86 16.41 14.22
N GLY A 305 -3.74 16.07 15.14
CA GLY A 305 -3.52 16.20 16.58
C GLY A 305 -4.67 15.61 17.39
N PRO A 306 -4.52 15.47 18.72
CA PRO A 306 -5.50 14.81 19.58
C PRO A 306 -6.87 15.51 19.60
N ASP A 307 -6.91 16.82 19.37
CA ASP A 307 -8.13 17.64 19.42
C ASP A 307 -8.76 17.89 18.05
N VAL A 308 -8.20 17.31 16.98
CA VAL A 308 -8.67 17.51 15.60
C VAL A 308 -9.38 16.23 15.13
N PRO A 309 -10.68 16.29 14.80
CA PRO A 309 -11.40 15.14 14.27
C PRO A 309 -10.73 14.59 13.00
N ASP A 310 -10.76 13.27 12.81
CA ASP A 310 -10.12 12.61 11.66
C ASP A 310 -10.62 13.17 10.31
N GLU A 311 -11.90 13.54 10.21
CA GLU A 311 -12.46 14.16 9.01
C GLU A 311 -12.00 15.61 8.78
N ASP A 312 -11.44 16.26 9.79
CA ASP A 312 -10.87 17.60 9.71
C ASP A 312 -9.36 17.62 9.55
N ALA A 313 -8.67 16.56 9.96
CA ALA A 313 -7.22 16.48 9.89
C ALA A 313 -6.70 16.48 8.44
N MET A 314 -5.52 17.06 8.24
CA MET A 314 -4.80 16.93 6.98
C MET A 314 -4.58 15.45 6.65
N ARG A 315 -4.74 15.10 5.38
CA ARG A 315 -4.56 13.72 4.88
C ARG A 315 -3.10 13.35 4.67
N ALA A 316 -2.20 14.33 4.69
CA ALA A 316 -0.77 14.09 4.65
C ALA A 316 -0.32 13.32 5.89
N LEU A 317 0.71 12.48 5.74
CA LEU A 317 1.25 11.74 6.87
C LEU A 317 1.79 12.72 7.93
N PRO A 318 1.53 12.50 9.24
CA PRO A 318 1.98 13.40 10.30
C PRO A 318 3.48 13.72 10.23
N ARG A 319 4.33 12.72 9.97
CA ARG A 319 5.78 12.91 9.82
C ARG A 319 6.16 13.85 8.67
N GLU A 320 5.39 13.86 7.58
CA GLU A 320 5.68 14.70 6.40
C GLU A 320 5.29 16.15 6.68
N ILE A 321 4.25 16.36 7.48
CA ILE A 321 3.83 17.69 7.95
C ILE A 321 4.92 18.27 8.87
N VAL A 322 5.37 17.49 9.86
CA VAL A 322 6.42 17.91 10.80
C VAL A 322 7.71 18.26 10.06
N GLN A 323 8.18 17.37 9.17
CA GLN A 323 9.40 17.62 8.40
C GLN A 323 9.28 18.84 7.48
N ALA A 324 8.12 19.07 6.86
CA ALA A 324 7.92 20.29 6.06
C ALA A 324 8.04 21.56 6.93
N GLN A 325 7.47 21.55 8.14
CA GLN A 325 7.58 22.68 9.07
C GLN A 325 9.03 22.90 9.54
N GLU A 326 9.76 21.83 9.86
CA GLU A 326 11.18 21.88 10.22
C GLU A 326 12.05 22.45 9.09
N GLU A 327 11.72 22.15 7.83
CA GLU A 327 12.37 22.71 6.64
C GLU A 327 11.99 24.18 6.38
N GLY A 328 11.04 24.75 7.14
CA GLY A 328 10.60 26.14 7.04
C GLY A 328 9.48 26.38 6.00
N VAL A 329 8.65 25.37 5.76
CA VAL A 329 7.37 25.51 5.06
C VAL A 329 6.32 26.06 6.03
N GLU A 330 5.61 27.12 5.63
CA GLU A 330 4.55 27.72 6.43
C GLU A 330 3.19 27.08 6.09
N ILE A 331 2.58 26.40 7.05
CA ILE A 331 1.29 25.72 6.85
C ILE A 331 0.15 26.60 7.40
N LEU A 332 -0.67 27.09 6.49
CA LEU A 332 -1.85 27.91 6.75
C LEU A 332 -3.10 27.00 6.83
N ALA A 333 -3.28 26.36 7.99
CA ALA A 333 -4.42 25.49 8.30
C ALA A 333 -5.74 26.27 8.42
N HIS A 334 -6.86 25.61 8.14
CA HIS A 334 -8.20 26.20 8.11
C HIS A 334 -8.27 27.50 7.30
N ARG A 335 -7.63 27.53 6.13
CA ARG A 335 -7.68 28.63 5.18
C ARG A 335 -8.20 28.17 3.82
N GLY A 336 -9.06 28.99 3.24
CA GLY A 336 -9.51 28.85 1.86
C GLY A 336 -9.05 30.05 1.04
N VAL A 337 -8.72 29.84 -0.24
CA VAL A 337 -8.45 30.93 -1.18
C VAL A 337 -9.79 31.48 -1.66
N ARG A 338 -10.08 32.74 -1.34
CA ARG A 338 -11.31 33.43 -1.77
C ARG A 338 -11.11 34.14 -3.10
N ARG A 339 -9.96 34.79 -3.29
CA ARG A 339 -9.69 35.60 -4.47
C ARG A 339 -8.20 35.57 -4.83
N LEU A 340 -7.92 35.62 -6.12
CA LEU A 340 -6.58 35.80 -6.66
C LEU A 340 -6.33 37.28 -6.96
N LEU A 341 -5.21 37.80 -6.47
CA LEU A 341 -4.75 39.15 -6.78
C LEU A 341 -3.81 39.05 -7.98
N LEU A 342 -4.25 39.59 -9.12
CA LEU A 342 -3.53 39.50 -10.39
C LEU A 342 -2.92 40.86 -10.76
N ARG A 343 -1.73 40.84 -11.36
CA ARG A 343 -1.15 41.97 -12.08
C ARG A 343 -0.83 41.51 -13.50
N GLY A 344 -1.73 41.81 -14.44
CA GLY A 344 -1.75 41.17 -15.75
C GLY A 344 -2.15 39.70 -15.61
N GLU A 345 -1.35 38.78 -16.16
CA GLU A 345 -1.60 37.33 -16.11
C GLU A 345 -0.96 36.62 -14.91
N ARG A 346 -0.17 37.35 -14.10
CA ARG A 346 0.59 36.79 -12.97
C ARG A 346 -0.13 36.98 -11.65
N VAL A 347 -0.06 35.97 -10.79
CA VAL A 347 -0.53 36.06 -9.40
C VAL A 347 0.50 36.82 -8.58
N VAL A 348 0.06 37.90 -7.93
CA VAL A 348 0.88 38.70 -7.01
C VAL A 348 0.45 38.55 -5.55
N GLY A 349 -0.65 37.86 -5.31
CA GLY A 349 -1.12 37.55 -3.96
C GLY A 349 -2.40 36.73 -3.95
N VAL A 350 -2.76 36.23 -2.78
CA VAL A 350 -3.98 35.47 -2.53
C VAL A 350 -4.74 36.08 -1.36
N GLU A 351 -6.03 36.37 -1.57
CA GLU A 351 -6.95 36.73 -0.49
C GLU A 351 -7.49 35.44 0.11
N MET A 352 -7.30 35.26 1.40
CA MET A 352 -7.70 34.06 2.12
C MET A 352 -8.82 34.36 3.10
N VAL A 353 -9.66 33.35 3.33
CA VAL A 353 -10.67 33.36 4.39
C VAL A 353 -10.34 32.30 5.43
N HIS A 354 -10.67 32.59 6.68
CA HIS A 354 -10.66 31.59 7.72
C HIS A 354 -11.87 30.68 7.55
N MET A 355 -11.61 29.38 7.45
CA MET A 355 -12.66 28.37 7.34
C MET A 355 -13.10 27.98 8.75
N LYS A 356 -14.33 28.30 9.12
CA LYS A 356 -14.95 27.80 10.35
C LYS A 356 -15.87 26.64 9.97
N LYS A 357 -15.63 25.45 10.53
CA LYS A 357 -16.63 24.37 10.45
C LYS A 357 -17.87 24.82 11.22
N LEU A 358 -19.02 24.78 10.54
CA LEU A 358 -20.31 24.95 11.21
C LEU A 358 -20.59 23.68 12.02
N PRO A 359 -21.13 23.81 13.25
CA PRO A 359 -21.45 22.67 14.10
C PRO A 359 -22.52 21.75 13.51
#